data_AF-A0A3R7F8B9-F1
#
_entry.id   AF-A0A3R7F8B9-F1
#
_cell.length_a   1.000
_cell.length_b   1.000
_cell.length_c   1.000
_cell.angle_alpha   90.00
_cell.angle_beta   90.00
_cell.angle_gamma   90.00
#
_symmetry.space_group_name_H-M   'P 1'
#
loop_
_entity.id
_entity.type
_entity.pdbx_description
1 polymer ?
#
loop_
_entity_poly.entity_id
_entity_poly.type
_entity_poly.pdbx_seq_one_letter_code
_entity_poly.pdbx_strand_id
1 'polypeptide(L)'
;MTSTGCTVDDDPEFDFNFADIPDTEQTDAGPKAKKIQSTKKELQEALNLEDNDDWLEWLRSDLVRPWWEELWNDHLSREQAKERGKGIADIQNRILSGETHGVCKYSSRWPNKEDWDGADHLARFHWGVKDDNLRSREGVFYRKNLSDDQMDRIVWALKGWLCKMHSPSYINRPHGGTAIFGTKRQGNVLQAKSEKAFSRSNLTDN
;
A
#
# COMPACT_ATOMS: atom_id res chain seq x y z
N MET A 1 38.01 -19.38 18.79
CA MET A 1 37.15 -19.45 17.60
C MET A 1 35.73 -19.64 18.08
N THR A 2 35.01 -18.55 18.30
CA THR A 2 33.60 -18.57 18.72
C THR A 2 32.78 -18.08 17.54
N SER A 3 32.01 -19.01 16.96
CA SER A 3 31.05 -18.78 15.91
C SER A 3 29.89 -17.98 16.50
N THR A 4 29.71 -16.73 16.05
CA THR A 4 28.55 -15.91 16.43
C THR A 4 27.38 -16.31 15.54
N GLY A 5 26.34 -16.81 16.18
CA GLY A 5 25.12 -17.27 15.54
C GLY A 5 24.41 -16.15 14.77
N CYS A 6 23.88 -16.53 13.61
CA CYS A 6 22.95 -15.76 12.82
C CYS A 6 21.68 -15.57 13.66
N THR A 7 21.41 -14.35 14.09
CA THR A 7 20.13 -14.01 14.72
C THR A 7 19.07 -14.04 13.63
N VAL A 8 18.18 -15.01 13.74
CA VAL A 8 16.91 -15.02 13.04
C VAL A 8 16.15 -13.83 13.61
N ASP A 9 16.13 -12.72 12.89
CA ASP A 9 15.25 -11.60 13.23
C ASP A 9 13.81 -12.11 13.01
N ASP A 10 13.14 -12.42 14.12
CA ASP A 10 11.69 -12.65 14.19
C ASP A 10 10.97 -11.39 13.70
N ASP A 11 10.85 -11.24 12.38
CA ASP A 11 9.93 -10.32 11.72
C ASP A 11 8.52 -10.72 12.21
N PRO A 12 7.81 -9.87 12.98
CA PRO A 12 6.55 -10.27 13.58
C PRO A 12 5.55 -10.63 12.47
N GLU A 13 5.37 -11.94 12.26
CA GLU A 13 4.31 -12.52 11.44
C GLU A 13 2.99 -11.92 11.96
N PHE A 14 2.46 -10.95 11.22
CA PHE A 14 1.26 -10.23 11.63
C PHE A 14 0.10 -10.60 10.71
N ASP A 15 -0.87 -11.27 11.31
CA ASP A 15 -2.08 -11.77 10.69
C ASP A 15 -3.11 -10.64 10.52
N PHE A 16 -3.32 -10.20 9.27
CA PHE A 16 -4.43 -9.31 8.93
C PHE A 16 -5.57 -10.15 8.36
N ASN A 17 -6.64 -10.26 9.14
CA ASN A 17 -7.79 -11.05 8.74
C ASN A 17 -8.72 -10.22 7.85
N PHE A 18 -8.89 -10.66 6.61
CA PHE A 18 -9.85 -10.08 5.66
C PHE A 18 -11.29 -10.05 6.21
N ALA A 19 -11.61 -10.86 7.24
CA ALA A 19 -12.89 -10.82 7.93
C ALA A 19 -13.20 -9.51 8.67
N ASP A 20 -12.19 -8.66 8.93
CA ASP A 20 -12.39 -7.35 9.56
C ASP A 20 -12.71 -6.25 8.54
N ILE A 21 -12.58 -6.55 7.24
CA ILE A 21 -13.13 -5.71 6.18
C ILE A 21 -14.59 -6.17 5.99
N PRO A 22 -15.58 -5.31 6.25
CA PRO A 22 -16.98 -5.70 6.11
C PRO A 22 -17.25 -6.11 4.66
N ASP A 23 -17.63 -7.38 4.47
CA ASP A 23 -18.30 -7.84 3.26
C ASP A 23 -19.61 -7.06 3.17
N THR A 24 -19.68 -6.02 2.33
CA THR A 24 -20.97 -5.50 1.89
C THR A 24 -21.61 -6.55 0.98
N GLU A 25 -22.38 -7.41 1.63
CA GLU A 25 -23.43 -8.32 1.14
C GLU A 25 -23.13 -9.15 -0.12
N GLN A 26 -22.86 -10.44 0.11
CA GLN A 26 -23.32 -11.48 -0.80
C GLN A 26 -23.87 -12.64 0.03
N THR A 27 -25.19 -12.61 0.26
CA THR A 27 -25.97 -13.79 0.60
C THR A 27 -26.11 -14.64 -0.67
N ASP A 28 -25.35 -15.73 -0.79
CA ASP A 28 -25.95 -17.00 -1.20
C ASP A 28 -25.04 -18.19 -0.91
N ALA A 29 -25.68 -19.33 -0.61
CA ALA A 29 -25.05 -20.54 -0.11
C ALA A 29 -24.23 -21.27 -1.19
N GLY A 30 -22.90 -21.33 -1.00
CA GLY A 30 -21.98 -22.13 -1.80
C GLY A 30 -20.74 -22.55 -0.99
N PRO A 31 -19.99 -23.58 -1.43
CA PRO A 31 -18.89 -24.13 -0.65
C PRO A 31 -17.83 -23.05 -0.40
N LYS A 32 -17.58 -22.80 0.90
CA LYS A 32 -16.74 -21.72 1.40
C LYS A 32 -15.37 -21.75 0.71
N ALA A 33 -15.14 -20.83 -0.23
CA ALA A 33 -13.82 -20.57 -0.77
C ALA A 33 -12.89 -20.26 0.40
N LYS A 34 -11.74 -20.92 0.46
CA LYS A 34 -10.73 -20.66 1.51
C LYS A 34 -10.39 -19.17 1.48
N LYS A 35 -10.69 -18.46 2.57
CA LYS A 35 -10.30 -17.05 2.75
C LYS A 35 -8.77 -17.01 2.79
N ILE A 36 -8.15 -16.29 1.86
CA ILE A 36 -6.72 -15.98 1.91
C ILE A 36 -6.53 -15.09 3.15
N GLN A 37 -5.78 -15.54 4.16
CA GLN A 37 -5.38 -14.66 5.25
C GLN A 37 -4.30 -13.73 4.66
N SER A 38 -4.37 -12.43 4.94
CA SER A 38 -3.61 -11.43 4.15
C SER A 38 -2.31 -11.06 4.85
N THR A 39 -1.54 -12.08 5.24
CA THR A 39 -0.18 -11.89 5.74
C THR A 39 0.76 -11.58 4.57
N LYS A 40 1.85 -10.85 4.83
CA LYS A 40 2.95 -10.65 3.86
C LYS A 40 3.38 -11.98 3.24
N LYS A 41 3.49 -13.02 4.08
CA LYS A 41 3.87 -14.37 3.72
C LYS A 41 2.87 -15.02 2.76
N GLU A 42 1.58 -14.91 3.02
CA GLU A 42 0.56 -15.44 2.10
C GLU A 42 0.50 -14.69 0.77
N LEU A 43 0.76 -13.37 0.77
CA LEU A 43 0.92 -12.62 -0.48
C LEU A 43 2.17 -13.07 -1.24
N GLN A 44 3.30 -13.28 -0.55
CA GLN A 44 4.53 -13.80 -1.17
C GLN A 44 4.30 -15.19 -1.77
N GLU A 45 3.66 -16.10 -1.03
CA GLU A 45 3.32 -17.45 -1.49
C GLU A 45 2.36 -17.42 -2.69
N ALA A 46 1.30 -16.60 -2.64
CA ALA A 46 0.34 -16.45 -3.73
C ALA A 46 0.99 -15.91 -5.02
N LEU A 47 2.02 -15.07 -4.87
CA LEU A 47 2.75 -14.46 -5.98
C LEU A 47 3.99 -15.26 -6.41
N ASN A 48 4.35 -16.31 -5.67
CA ASN A 48 5.56 -17.11 -5.88
C ASN A 48 6.83 -16.26 -5.85
N LEU A 49 6.95 -15.41 -4.83
CA LEU A 49 8.16 -14.65 -4.50
C LEU A 49 8.94 -15.44 -3.46
N GLU A 50 10.20 -15.78 -3.75
CA GLU A 50 10.94 -16.82 -2.99
C GLU A 50 11.37 -16.32 -1.61
N ASP A 51 11.76 -15.04 -1.52
CA ASP A 51 12.22 -14.45 -0.28
C ASP A 51 11.76 -12.99 -0.07
N ASN A 52 12.26 -12.39 1.01
CA ASN A 52 11.95 -11.01 1.36
C ASN A 52 12.63 -9.99 0.44
N ASP A 53 13.78 -10.32 -0.13
CA ASP A 53 14.49 -9.41 -1.03
C ASP A 53 13.76 -9.33 -2.37
N ASP A 54 13.30 -10.47 -2.91
CA ASP A 54 12.39 -10.54 -4.07
C ASP A 54 11.11 -9.73 -3.86
N TRP A 55 10.52 -9.82 -2.66
CA TRP A 55 9.34 -9.04 -2.31
C TRP A 55 9.63 -7.54 -2.32
N LEU A 56 10.73 -7.11 -1.72
CA LEU A 56 11.11 -5.70 -1.68
C LEU A 56 11.53 -5.17 -3.06
N GLU A 57 12.20 -5.99 -3.87
CA GLU A 57 12.56 -5.67 -5.24
C GLU A 57 11.32 -5.46 -6.10
N TRP A 58 10.36 -6.40 -6.03
CA TRP A 58 9.08 -6.27 -6.73
C TRP A 58 8.30 -5.02 -6.30
N LEU A 59 8.22 -4.74 -5.00
CA LEU A 59 7.57 -3.51 -4.51
C LEU A 59 8.23 -2.24 -5.03
N ARG A 60 9.57 -2.23 -5.15
CA ARG A 60 10.35 -1.08 -5.62
C ARG A 60 10.39 -0.97 -7.14
N SER A 61 9.97 -2.01 -7.85
CA SER A 61 9.92 -2.05 -9.31
C SER A 61 8.90 -1.08 -9.89
N ASP A 62 9.00 -0.87 -11.20
CA ASP A 62 8.07 -0.04 -11.95
C ASP A 62 6.64 -0.64 -12.02
N LEU A 63 6.45 -1.88 -11.55
CA LEU A 63 5.16 -2.58 -11.54
C LEU A 63 4.27 -2.17 -10.36
N VAL A 64 4.85 -1.60 -9.29
CA VAL A 64 4.11 -1.25 -8.06
C VAL A 64 4.44 0.16 -7.59
N ARG A 65 5.72 0.53 -7.50
CA ARG A 65 6.15 1.79 -6.88
C ARG A 65 5.50 3.02 -7.51
N PRO A 66 5.51 3.22 -8.84
CA PRO A 66 4.96 4.44 -9.44
C PRO A 66 3.47 4.62 -9.11
N TRP A 67 2.71 3.52 -9.15
CA TRP A 67 1.29 3.50 -8.84
C TRP A 67 1.02 3.81 -7.36
N TRP A 68 1.82 3.22 -6.47
CA TRP A 68 1.71 3.47 -5.03
C TRP A 68 2.05 4.92 -4.67
N GLU A 69 3.16 5.44 -5.20
CA GLU A 69 3.58 6.83 -4.96
C GLU A 69 2.53 7.83 -5.45
N GLU A 70 1.94 7.59 -6.63
CA GLU A 70 0.83 8.40 -7.15
C GLU A 70 -0.35 8.41 -6.18
N LEU A 71 -0.85 7.23 -5.78
CA LEU A 71 -1.97 7.11 -4.84
C LEU A 71 -1.66 7.79 -3.50
N TRP A 72 -0.45 7.59 -2.99
CA TRP A 72 -0.03 8.15 -1.71
C TRP A 72 0.06 9.68 -1.74
N ASN A 73 0.71 10.24 -2.75
CA ASN A 73 0.96 11.68 -2.84
C ASN A 73 -0.28 12.48 -3.24
N ASP A 74 -1.12 11.92 -4.10
CA ASP A 74 -2.31 12.60 -4.61
C ASP A 74 -3.47 12.51 -3.61
N HIS A 75 -3.62 11.38 -2.90
CA HIS A 75 -4.79 11.12 -2.07
C HIS A 75 -4.45 10.76 -0.61
N LEU A 76 -3.80 9.63 -0.35
CA LEU A 76 -3.72 9.04 1.01
C LEU A 76 -2.92 9.88 2.02
N SER A 77 -1.91 10.62 1.58
CA SER A 77 -1.08 11.45 2.47
C SER A 77 -1.81 12.68 3.02
N ARG A 78 -2.88 13.12 2.35
CA ARG A 78 -3.66 14.32 2.69
C ARG A 78 -4.96 13.97 3.40
N GLU A 79 -5.41 12.73 3.29
CA GLU A 79 -6.65 12.26 3.89
C GLU A 79 -6.51 12.15 5.41
N GLN A 80 -7.23 13.00 6.14
CA GLN A 80 -7.38 12.82 7.59
C GLN A 80 -8.43 11.73 7.80
N ALA A 81 -8.03 10.62 8.43
CA ALA A 81 -8.84 9.42 8.67
C ALA A 81 -10.28 9.73 9.13
N LYS A 82 -11.19 9.93 8.18
CA LYS A 82 -12.59 10.26 8.40
C LYS A 82 -13.40 9.79 7.20
N GLU A 83 -13.59 8.48 7.11
CA GLU A 83 -14.79 7.79 6.63
C GLU A 83 -14.47 6.30 6.46
N ARG A 84 -15.50 5.46 6.53
CA ARG A 84 -15.37 4.02 6.25
C ARG A 84 -15.05 3.88 4.77
N GLY A 85 -13.85 3.38 4.44
CA GLY A 85 -13.36 3.31 3.07
C GLY A 85 -14.29 2.50 2.15
N LYS A 86 -14.31 2.86 0.86
CA LYS A 86 -15.07 2.17 -0.19
C LYS A 86 -14.58 0.72 -0.37
N GLY A 87 -15.49 -0.20 -0.69
CA GLY A 87 -15.18 -1.62 -0.80
C GLY A 87 -14.53 -1.99 -2.14
N ILE A 88 -13.94 -3.18 -2.23
CA ILE A 88 -13.32 -3.68 -3.47
C ILE A 88 -14.33 -3.72 -4.64
N ALA A 89 -15.58 -4.11 -4.38
CA ALA A 89 -16.63 -4.17 -5.39
C ALA A 89 -16.95 -2.79 -5.98
N ASP A 90 -16.92 -1.72 -5.16
CA ASP A 90 -17.10 -0.35 -5.64
C ASP A 90 -15.98 0.05 -6.60
N ILE A 91 -14.73 -0.32 -6.27
CA ILE A 91 -13.57 -0.04 -7.09
C ILE A 91 -13.61 -0.83 -8.40
N GLN A 92 -14.01 -2.10 -8.38
CA GLN A 92 -14.19 -2.90 -9.60
C GLN A 92 -15.24 -2.28 -10.52
N ASN A 93 -16.41 -1.92 -9.98
CA ASN A 93 -17.47 -1.25 -10.74
C ASN A 93 -17.01 0.10 -11.28
N ARG A 94 -16.22 0.83 -10.49
CA ARG A 94 -15.63 2.11 -10.89
C ARG A 94 -14.70 1.92 -12.09
N ILE A 95 -13.77 0.96 -12.04
CA ILE A 95 -12.87 0.64 -13.16
C ILE A 95 -13.70 0.26 -14.39
N LEU A 96 -14.68 -0.64 -14.25
CA LEU A 96 -15.51 -1.08 -15.37
C LEU A 96 -16.23 0.10 -16.05
N SER A 97 -16.84 0.98 -15.27
CA SER A 97 -17.52 2.18 -15.82
C SER A 97 -16.56 3.20 -16.43
N GLY A 98 -15.34 3.34 -15.90
CA GLY A 98 -14.34 4.31 -16.39
C GLY A 98 -13.49 3.82 -17.58
N GLU A 99 -13.41 2.50 -17.80
CA GLU A 99 -12.63 1.89 -18.88
C GLU A 99 -13.48 1.43 -20.06
N THR A 100 -14.80 1.32 -19.89
CA THR A 100 -15.70 0.96 -20.98
C THR A 100 -15.85 2.10 -21.99
N HIS A 101 -16.29 1.74 -23.20
CA HIS A 101 -16.60 2.69 -24.28
C HIS A 101 -15.44 3.59 -24.72
N GLY A 102 -14.18 3.20 -24.45
CA GLY A 102 -12.99 3.94 -24.90
C GLY A 102 -12.70 5.21 -24.09
N VAL A 103 -13.33 5.39 -22.93
CA VAL A 103 -13.10 6.55 -22.05
C VAL A 103 -11.69 6.52 -21.44
N CYS A 104 -11.16 5.32 -21.15
CA CYS A 104 -9.81 5.09 -20.64
C CYS A 104 -9.46 5.99 -19.44
N LYS A 105 -10.43 6.19 -18.52
CA LYS A 105 -10.32 7.16 -17.43
C LYS A 105 -9.12 6.87 -16.52
N TYR A 106 -8.92 5.60 -16.21
CA TYR A 106 -7.88 5.09 -15.31
C TYR A 106 -6.75 4.40 -16.05
N SER A 107 -6.84 4.11 -17.34
CA SER A 107 -5.74 3.54 -18.13
C SER A 107 -4.91 4.58 -18.86
N SER A 108 -5.45 5.78 -19.07
CA SER A 108 -4.75 6.88 -19.74
C SER A 108 -3.39 7.17 -19.10
N ARG A 109 -2.38 7.44 -19.93
CA ARG A 109 -1.04 7.83 -19.46
C ARG A 109 -1.06 9.15 -18.70
N TRP A 110 -1.93 10.07 -19.11
CA TRP A 110 -2.06 11.42 -18.56
C TRP A 110 -3.53 11.72 -18.26
N PRO A 111 -4.10 11.10 -17.21
CA PRO A 111 -5.50 11.29 -16.90
C PRO A 111 -5.77 12.70 -16.36
N ASN A 112 -6.93 13.29 -16.69
CA ASN A 112 -7.41 14.47 -15.99
C ASN A 112 -7.96 14.04 -14.62
N LYS A 113 -7.38 14.59 -13.54
CA LYS A 113 -7.70 14.25 -12.15
C LYS A 113 -8.47 15.35 -11.40
N GLU A 114 -8.90 16.41 -12.07
CA GLU A 114 -9.57 17.57 -11.44
C GLU A 114 -10.80 17.17 -10.59
N ASP A 115 -11.60 16.22 -11.10
CA ASP A 115 -12.84 15.76 -10.45
C ASP A 115 -12.69 14.40 -9.76
N TRP A 116 -11.47 13.95 -9.47
CA TRP A 116 -11.25 12.63 -8.89
C TRP A 116 -11.57 12.61 -7.40
N ASP A 117 -12.37 11.61 -6.99
CA ASP A 117 -12.54 11.27 -5.58
C ASP A 117 -11.60 10.15 -5.15
N GLY A 118 -11.65 9.77 -3.86
CA GLY A 118 -10.80 8.70 -3.35
C GLY A 118 -10.98 7.36 -4.07
N ALA A 119 -12.17 7.04 -4.58
CA ALA A 119 -12.36 5.83 -5.39
C ALA A 119 -11.69 5.94 -6.75
N ASP A 120 -11.64 7.13 -7.37
CA ASP A 120 -10.96 7.31 -8.64
C ASP A 120 -9.44 7.08 -8.49
N HIS A 121 -8.83 7.62 -7.43
CA HIS A 121 -7.42 7.37 -7.14
C HIS A 121 -7.14 5.89 -6.82
N LEU A 122 -8.02 5.24 -6.05
CA LEU A 122 -7.92 3.80 -5.77
C LEU A 122 -8.10 2.95 -7.03
N ALA A 123 -9.06 3.29 -7.90
CA ALA A 123 -9.29 2.61 -9.17
C ALA A 123 -8.08 2.72 -10.10
N ARG A 124 -7.43 3.90 -10.14
CA ARG A 124 -6.19 4.11 -10.91
C ARG A 124 -5.04 3.26 -10.40
N PHE A 125 -4.80 3.25 -9.09
CA PHE A 125 -3.80 2.37 -8.48
C PHE A 125 -4.07 0.91 -8.83
N HIS A 126 -5.31 0.47 -8.62
CA HIS A 126 -5.71 -0.92 -8.77
C HIS A 126 -5.59 -1.38 -10.21
N TRP A 127 -6.05 -0.56 -11.17
CA TRP A 127 -5.90 -0.84 -12.59
C TRP A 127 -4.43 -0.91 -13.01
N GLY A 128 -3.61 0.08 -12.61
CA GLY A 128 -2.21 0.17 -13.02
C GLY A 128 -1.37 -1.01 -12.53
N VAL A 129 -1.46 -1.33 -11.23
CA VAL A 129 -0.76 -2.48 -10.67
C VAL A 129 -1.23 -3.77 -11.32
N LYS A 130 -2.54 -3.95 -11.55
CA LYS A 130 -3.05 -5.16 -12.21
C LYS A 130 -2.56 -5.27 -13.66
N ASP A 131 -2.69 -4.23 -14.46
CA ASP A 131 -2.34 -4.25 -15.89
C ASP A 131 -0.84 -4.49 -16.09
N ASP A 132 0.02 -3.78 -15.35
CA ASP A 132 1.47 -3.91 -15.49
C ASP A 132 1.96 -5.30 -15.04
N ASN A 133 1.44 -5.82 -13.92
CA ASN A 133 1.81 -7.16 -13.45
C ASN A 133 1.25 -8.29 -14.32
N LEU A 134 0.18 -8.02 -15.09
CA LEU A 134 -0.37 -8.99 -16.04
C LEU A 134 0.39 -8.98 -17.38
N ARG A 135 0.82 -7.80 -17.85
CA ARG A 135 1.39 -7.62 -19.19
C ARG A 135 2.91 -7.73 -19.23
N SER A 136 3.60 -7.34 -18.16
CA SER A 136 5.07 -7.43 -18.07
C SER A 136 5.51 -8.88 -17.91
N ARG A 137 6.62 -9.27 -18.55
CA ARG A 137 7.22 -10.61 -18.36
C ARG A 137 7.77 -10.83 -16.95
N GLU A 138 8.06 -9.74 -16.26
CA GLU A 138 8.53 -9.68 -14.87
C GLU A 138 7.38 -9.54 -13.88
N GLY A 139 6.14 -9.45 -14.38
CA GLY A 139 4.95 -9.27 -13.57
C GLY A 139 4.53 -10.54 -12.83
N VAL A 140 4.08 -10.38 -11.59
CA VAL A 140 3.69 -11.52 -10.73
C VAL A 140 2.43 -12.25 -11.20
N PHE A 141 1.65 -11.64 -12.13
CA PHE A 141 0.49 -12.28 -12.77
C PHE A 141 0.82 -12.86 -14.15
N TYR A 142 2.01 -12.58 -14.69
CA TYR A 142 2.38 -12.98 -16.03
C TYR A 142 2.39 -14.50 -16.18
N ARG A 143 1.61 -15.01 -17.15
CA ARG A 143 1.41 -16.45 -17.41
C ARG A 143 0.93 -17.24 -16.19
N LYS A 144 0.46 -16.57 -15.13
CA LYS A 144 -0.27 -17.22 -14.06
C LYS A 144 -1.72 -17.32 -14.52
N ASN A 145 -2.31 -18.51 -14.41
CA ASN A 145 -3.71 -18.73 -14.78
C ASN A 145 -4.66 -18.23 -13.66
N LEU A 146 -4.48 -16.98 -13.25
CA LEU A 146 -5.29 -16.32 -12.21
C LEU A 146 -6.53 -15.70 -12.85
N SER A 147 -7.67 -15.82 -12.18
CA SER A 147 -8.88 -15.11 -12.57
C SER A 147 -8.77 -13.61 -12.26
N ASP A 148 -9.58 -12.80 -12.93
CA ASP A 148 -9.62 -11.35 -12.70
C ASP A 148 -9.97 -11.01 -11.24
N ASP A 149 -10.93 -11.72 -10.65
CA ASP A 149 -11.30 -11.60 -9.24
C ASP A 149 -10.15 -11.99 -8.28
N GLN A 150 -9.34 -13.00 -8.63
CA GLN A 150 -8.16 -13.34 -7.84
C GLN A 150 -7.11 -12.23 -7.89
N MET A 151 -6.82 -11.69 -9.08
CA MET A 151 -5.89 -10.58 -9.23
C MET A 151 -6.37 -9.34 -8.47
N ASP A 152 -7.67 -9.03 -8.55
CA ASP A 152 -8.25 -7.90 -7.84
C ASP A 152 -8.10 -8.04 -6.32
N ARG A 153 -8.39 -9.22 -5.75
CA ARG A 153 -8.22 -9.48 -4.32
C ARG A 153 -6.77 -9.34 -3.88
N ILE A 154 -5.82 -9.79 -4.69
CA ILE A 154 -4.38 -9.66 -4.41
C ILE A 154 -3.97 -8.19 -4.40
N VAL A 155 -4.36 -7.42 -5.41
CA VAL A 155 -4.03 -5.98 -5.49
C VAL A 155 -4.67 -5.20 -4.34
N TRP A 156 -5.89 -5.58 -3.93
CA TRP A 156 -6.56 -4.99 -2.78
C TRP A 156 -5.85 -5.30 -1.45
N ALA A 157 -5.42 -6.55 -1.26
CA ALA A 157 -4.65 -6.96 -0.08
C ALA A 157 -3.28 -6.26 -0.04
N LEU A 158 -2.61 -6.12 -1.19
CA LEU A 158 -1.37 -5.35 -1.34
C LEU A 158 -1.56 -3.89 -0.88
N LYS A 159 -2.63 -3.23 -1.33
CA LYS A 159 -2.97 -1.87 -0.86
C LYS A 159 -3.11 -1.81 0.66
N GLY A 160 -3.81 -2.77 1.26
CA GLY A 160 -3.98 -2.85 2.71
C GLY A 160 -2.64 -2.93 3.44
N TRP A 161 -1.75 -3.78 2.96
CA TRP A 161 -0.39 -3.91 3.49
C TRP A 161 0.41 -2.62 3.33
N LEU A 162 0.41 -1.99 2.14
CA LEU A 162 1.13 -0.74 1.86
C LEU A 162 0.68 0.43 2.73
N CYS A 163 -0.64 0.58 2.93
CA CYS A 163 -1.21 1.57 3.86
C CYS A 163 -0.69 1.37 5.28
N LYS A 164 -0.59 0.12 5.74
CA LYS A 164 -0.06 -0.19 7.07
C LYS A 164 1.41 0.21 7.20
N MET A 165 2.23 -0.07 6.19
CA MET A 165 3.66 0.30 6.18
C MET A 165 3.88 1.82 6.22
N HIS A 166 2.94 2.60 5.69
CA HIS A 166 2.97 4.06 5.74
C HIS A 166 2.13 4.66 6.88
N SER A 167 1.58 3.83 7.77
CA SER A 167 0.92 4.32 8.97
C SER A 167 1.91 5.04 9.89
N PRO A 168 1.47 6.00 10.73
CA PRO A 168 2.36 6.77 11.60
C PRO A 168 3.27 5.91 12.50
N SER A 169 2.78 4.74 12.91
CA SER A 169 3.50 3.81 13.78
C SER A 169 4.63 3.05 13.06
N TYR A 170 4.61 2.99 11.72
CA TYR A 170 5.52 2.18 10.91
C TYR A 170 6.35 3.00 9.92
N ILE A 171 5.90 4.19 9.50
CA ILE A 171 6.53 4.99 8.44
C ILE A 171 8.02 5.32 8.67
N ASN A 172 8.44 5.45 9.93
CA ASN A 172 9.82 5.78 10.33
C ASN A 172 10.65 4.56 10.76
N ARG A 173 10.10 3.34 10.69
CA ARG A 173 10.83 2.12 11.07
C ARG A 173 11.84 1.72 9.96
N PRO A 174 12.85 0.90 10.27
CA PRO A 174 13.85 0.43 9.31
C PRO A 174 13.25 -0.26 8.07
N HIS A 175 12.09 -0.90 8.23
CA HIS A 175 11.33 -1.53 7.13
C HIS A 175 10.04 -0.76 6.80
N GLY A 176 9.88 0.48 7.28
CA GLY A 176 8.69 1.29 7.09
C GLY A 176 8.51 1.81 5.67
N GLY A 177 7.36 2.43 5.38
CA GLY A 177 7.04 2.99 4.06
C GLY A 177 8.13 3.92 3.49
N THR A 178 8.72 4.78 4.34
CA THR A 178 9.85 5.64 3.94
C THR A 178 11.10 4.85 3.54
N ALA A 179 11.39 3.74 4.21
CA ALA A 179 12.56 2.91 3.90
C ALA A 179 12.35 2.04 2.66
N ILE A 180 11.09 1.66 2.37
CA ILE A 180 10.76 0.87 1.18
C ILE A 180 10.73 1.76 -0.06
N PHE A 181 10.09 2.93 0.01
CA PHE A 181 9.77 3.76 -1.15
C PHE A 181 10.47 5.13 -1.19
N GLY A 182 11.21 5.52 -0.15
CA GLY A 182 11.86 6.83 -0.10
C GLY A 182 10.89 8.02 0.06
N THR A 183 9.60 7.76 0.31
CA THR A 183 8.56 8.80 0.44
C THR A 183 8.77 9.61 1.71
N LYS A 184 9.08 10.90 1.59
CA LYS A 184 9.18 11.80 2.75
C LYS A 184 7.79 12.11 3.29
N ARG A 185 7.57 11.92 4.59
CA ARG A 185 6.42 12.50 5.28
C ARG A 185 6.49 14.03 5.10
N GLN A 186 5.45 14.66 4.53
CA GLN A 186 5.27 16.10 4.69
C GLN A 186 4.95 16.34 6.17
N GLY A 187 6.00 16.45 6.98
CA GLY A 187 5.89 16.83 8.38
C GLY A 187 5.33 18.24 8.46
N ASN A 188 4.23 18.40 9.20
CA ASN A 188 3.86 19.69 9.75
C ASN A 188 5.11 20.34 10.35
N VAL A 189 5.49 21.48 9.80
CA VAL A 189 6.48 22.38 10.40
C VAL A 189 5.87 22.94 11.69
N LEU A 190 5.92 22.16 12.76
CA LEU A 190 5.86 22.73 14.11
C LEU A 190 7.26 23.21 14.42
N GLN A 191 7.50 24.49 14.12
CA GLN A 191 8.63 25.25 14.63
C GLN A 191 8.73 25.01 16.15
N ALA A 192 9.73 24.25 16.56
CA ALA A 192 10.22 24.29 17.93
C ALA A 192 10.86 25.66 18.16
N LYS A 193 10.03 26.66 18.50
CA LYS A 193 10.50 27.84 19.25
C LYS A 193 10.73 27.38 20.69
N SER A 194 11.92 26.87 20.98
CA SER A 194 12.40 26.73 22.36
C SER A 194 13.87 27.12 22.46
N GLU A 195 14.20 28.33 22.03
CA GLU A 195 15.41 29.03 22.48
C GLU A 195 15.05 30.48 22.78
N LYS A 196 14.53 30.70 23.98
CA LYS A 196 14.70 31.93 24.78
C LYS A 196 13.93 31.79 26.08
N ALA A 197 14.53 31.11 27.05
CA ALA A 197 14.33 31.38 28.48
C ALA A 197 15.19 30.41 29.29
N PHE A 198 16.49 30.66 29.39
CA PHE A 198 17.23 30.23 30.58
C PHE A 198 18.28 31.30 30.94
N SER A 199 17.87 32.10 31.93
CA SER A 199 18.71 32.61 33.02
C SER A 199 19.70 33.72 32.72
N ARG A 200 19.19 34.96 32.82
CA ARG A 200 19.85 36.02 33.60
C ARG A 200 19.85 35.60 35.07
N SER A 201 21.02 35.36 35.65
CA SER A 201 21.41 35.89 36.97
C SER A 201 22.80 35.40 37.38
N ASN A 202 23.59 36.35 37.90
CA ASN A 202 24.77 36.24 38.75
C ASN A 202 26.13 36.01 38.08
N LEU A 203 26.91 37.10 37.92
CA LEU A 203 28.03 37.35 38.84
C LEU A 203 28.55 38.80 38.67
N THR A 204 28.44 39.57 39.75
CA THR A 204 29.31 40.71 40.08
C THR A 204 30.64 40.23 40.65
N ASP A 205 31.61 41.14 40.66
CA ASP A 205 32.93 41.12 41.32
C ASP A 205 34.08 40.37 40.63
N ASN A 206 34.92 41.12 39.90
CA ASN A 206 36.12 41.78 40.46
C ASN A 206 36.69 42.83 39.50
#